data_AF-A0A183L225-F1
#
_entry.id   AF-A0A183L225-F1
#
_cell.length_a   1.000
_cell.length_b   1.000
_cell.length_c   1.000
_cell.angle_alpha   90.00
_cell.angle_beta   90.00
_cell.angle_gamma   90.00
#
_symmetry.space_group_name_H-M   'P 1'
#
loop_
_entity.id
_entity.type
_entity.pdbx_description
1 polymer ?
#
loop_
_entity_poly.entity_id
_entity_poly.type
_entity_poly.pdbx_seq_one_letter_code
_entity_poly.pdbx_strand_id
1 'polypeptide(L)'
;MVHSVACSVSGDFVAAGLESSTIELFAGDGKRLNHLESLFGHTRGVSALHFIDDSFLISGGNDQNIFVWTLGSEVTGYNVFHGEKVSAFEGTRLDRIIVADFSPVIQVRLVLLFFILFIILILYHLGCNRKEPIDVPH
;
A
#
# COMPACT_ATOMS: atom_id res chain seq x y z
N MET A 1 10.34 -9.44 -16.59
CA MET A 1 11.61 -8.96 -15.99
C MET A 1 11.32 -8.53 -14.57
N VAL A 2 12.29 -8.64 -13.66
CA VAL A 2 12.18 -8.10 -12.29
C VAL A 2 12.68 -6.67 -12.33
N HIS A 3 11.89 -5.72 -11.84
CA HIS A 3 12.25 -4.31 -11.77
C HIS A 3 12.66 -3.85 -10.37
N SER A 4 12.09 -4.45 -9.34
CA SER A 4 12.37 -4.11 -7.95
C SER A 4 12.39 -5.36 -7.09
N VAL A 5 13.20 -5.33 -6.03
CA VAL A 5 13.20 -6.34 -4.96
C VAL A 5 13.26 -5.63 -3.61
N ALA A 6 12.61 -6.18 -2.61
CA ALA A 6 12.65 -5.67 -1.24
C ALA A 6 12.67 -6.84 -0.24
N CYS A 7 13.27 -6.63 0.93
CA CYS A 7 13.36 -7.61 1.99
C CYS A 7 12.77 -7.04 3.28
N SER A 8 12.09 -7.87 4.06
CA SER A 8 11.54 -7.47 5.35
C SER A 8 12.63 -7.27 6.41
N VAL A 9 12.25 -6.70 7.55
CA VAL A 9 13.21 -6.36 8.62
C VAL A 9 13.80 -7.62 9.25
N SER A 10 13.02 -8.68 9.44
CA SER A 10 13.53 -9.97 9.92
C SER A 10 14.39 -10.70 8.90
N GLY A 11 14.24 -10.38 7.62
CA GLY A 11 14.86 -11.12 6.52
C GLY A 11 14.09 -12.38 6.09
N ASP A 12 12.96 -12.67 6.73
CA ASP A 12 12.17 -13.88 6.45
C ASP A 12 11.35 -13.73 5.17
N PHE A 13 10.99 -12.50 4.78
CA PHE A 13 10.23 -12.22 3.57
C PHE A 13 11.04 -11.44 2.54
N VAL A 14 10.83 -11.79 1.28
CA VAL A 14 11.33 -11.05 0.12
C VAL A 14 10.21 -10.89 -0.89
N ALA A 15 10.09 -9.70 -1.47
CA ALA A 15 9.15 -9.41 -2.54
C ALA A 15 9.91 -9.04 -3.82
N ALA A 16 9.41 -9.50 -4.96
CA ALA A 16 9.92 -9.15 -6.28
C ALA A 16 8.82 -8.56 -7.15
N GLY A 17 9.04 -7.35 -7.66
CA GLY A 17 8.11 -6.60 -8.49
C GLY A 17 8.40 -6.85 -9.96
N LEU A 18 7.40 -7.29 -10.70
CA LEU A 18 7.56 -7.74 -12.07
C LEU A 18 6.99 -6.76 -13.09
N GLU A 19 7.55 -6.81 -14.31
CA GLU A 19 6.99 -6.12 -15.48
C GLU A 19 5.59 -6.63 -15.84
N SER A 20 5.26 -7.87 -15.46
CA SER A 20 3.95 -8.48 -15.63
C SER A 20 2.86 -7.91 -14.71
N SER A 21 3.12 -6.82 -13.99
CA SER A 21 2.24 -6.19 -12.99
C SER A 21 1.97 -7.02 -11.73
N THR A 22 2.66 -8.15 -11.58
CA THR A 22 2.55 -9.00 -10.39
C THR A 22 3.68 -8.75 -9.42
N ILE A 23 3.43 -9.04 -8.15
CA ILE A 23 4.45 -9.07 -7.10
C ILE A 23 4.53 -10.50 -6.62
N GLU A 24 5.73 -11.08 -6.63
CA GLU A 24 5.96 -12.42 -6.11
C GLU A 24 6.53 -12.29 -4.70
N LEU A 25 5.84 -12.87 -3.72
CA LEU A 25 6.26 -12.92 -2.33
C LEU A 25 6.94 -14.26 -2.04
N PHE A 26 8.06 -14.20 -1.34
CA PHE A 26 8.86 -15.35 -0.95
C PHE A 26 9.08 -15.33 0.56
N ALA A 27 9.12 -16.50 1.17
CA ALA A 27 9.39 -16.67 2.59
C ALA A 27 10.36 -17.82 2.87
N GLY A 28 11.14 -17.71 3.94
CA GLY A 28 12.05 -18.78 4.35
C GLY A 28 12.99 -18.40 5.49
N ASP A 29 14.06 -19.16 5.65
CA ASP A 29 15.00 -19.08 6.79
C ASP A 29 16.25 -18.23 6.50
N GLY A 30 16.15 -17.30 5.56
CA GLY A 30 17.26 -16.47 5.07
C GLY A 30 18.34 -17.23 4.26
N LYS A 31 18.37 -18.57 4.27
CA LYS A 31 19.26 -19.38 3.43
C LYS A 31 18.56 -19.87 2.18
N ARG A 32 17.27 -20.21 2.29
CA ARG A 32 16.42 -20.61 1.18
C ARG A 32 15.06 -19.95 1.31
N LEU A 33 14.70 -19.19 0.28
CA LEU A 33 13.40 -18.57 0.15
C LEU A 33 12.57 -19.39 -0.84
N ASN A 34 11.35 -19.75 -0.45
CA ASN A 34 10.39 -20.42 -1.31
C ASN A 34 9.30 -19.42 -1.73
N HIS A 35 8.74 -19.63 -2.92
CA HIS A 35 7.57 -18.87 -3.35
C HIS A 35 6.43 -19.12 -2.37
N LEU A 36 5.82 -18.03 -1.89
CA LEU A 36 4.70 -18.07 -0.94
C LEU A 36 3.41 -17.74 -1.66
N GLU A 37 3.35 -16.58 -2.32
CA GLU A 37 2.13 -16.06 -2.92
C GLU A 37 2.44 -15.04 -4.02
N SER A 38 1.54 -14.92 -5.00
CA SER A 38 1.56 -13.86 -6.01
C SER A 38 0.50 -12.81 -5.67
N LEU A 39 0.90 -11.55 -5.54
CA LEU A 39 0.00 -10.43 -5.26
C LEU A 39 -0.42 -9.78 -6.58
N PHE A 40 -1.72 -9.60 -6.72
CA PHE A 40 -2.36 -9.06 -7.92
C PHE A 40 -3.11 -7.77 -7.60
N GLY A 41 -3.00 -6.78 -8.47
CA GLY A 41 -3.74 -5.52 -8.32
C GLY A 41 -3.19 -4.41 -9.21
N HIS A 42 -1.86 -4.35 -9.34
CA HIS A 42 -1.25 -3.45 -10.32
C HIS A 42 -1.69 -3.83 -11.74
N THR A 43 -1.78 -2.83 -12.61
CA THR A 43 -2.18 -3.02 -14.02
C THR A 43 -1.04 -2.79 -15.01
N ARG A 44 0.13 -2.36 -14.51
CA ARG A 44 1.38 -2.16 -15.24
C ARG A 44 2.56 -2.58 -14.37
N GLY A 45 3.76 -2.62 -14.95
CA GLY A 45 4.97 -3.04 -14.27
C GLY A 45 5.17 -2.38 -12.90
N VAL A 46 5.52 -3.20 -11.91
CA VAL A 46 5.80 -2.78 -10.53
C VAL A 46 7.24 -2.32 -10.46
N SER A 47 7.43 -1.02 -10.28
CA SER A 47 8.73 -0.35 -10.35
C SER A 47 9.36 -0.11 -8.99
N ALA A 48 8.58 -0.14 -7.90
CA ALA A 48 9.08 0.10 -6.56
C ALA A 48 8.39 -0.81 -5.54
N LEU A 49 9.19 -1.33 -4.60
CA LEU A 49 8.76 -2.14 -3.46
C LEU A 49 9.49 -1.68 -2.20
N HIS A 50 8.80 -1.70 -1.06
CA HIS A 50 9.39 -1.35 0.22
C HIS A 50 8.68 -2.03 1.39
N PHE A 51 9.43 -2.77 2.20
CA PHE A 51 8.92 -3.28 3.47
C PHE A 51 9.08 -2.21 4.54
N ILE A 52 8.02 -1.97 5.31
CA ILE A 52 8.08 -1.08 6.49
C ILE A 52 8.53 -1.87 7.71
N ASP A 53 8.02 -3.09 7.84
CA ASP A 53 8.32 -4.08 8.85
C ASP A 53 7.98 -5.47 8.27
N ASP A 54 7.82 -6.48 9.12
CA ASP A 54 7.47 -7.84 8.67
C ASP A 54 5.97 -8.04 8.38
N SER A 55 5.15 -7.01 8.61
CA SER A 55 3.70 -7.02 8.44
C SER A 55 3.23 -6.16 7.26
N PHE A 56 4.01 -5.18 6.82
CA PHE A 56 3.58 -4.25 5.77
C PHE A 56 4.58 -4.14 4.63
N LEU A 57 4.08 -4.39 3.42
CA LEU A 57 4.75 -4.16 2.16
C LEU A 57 4.02 -3.05 1.40
N ILE A 58 4.78 -2.11 0.84
CA ILE A 58 4.27 -1.10 -0.09
C ILE A 58 4.80 -1.39 -1.48
N SER A 59 3.93 -1.24 -2.47
CA SER A 59 4.31 -1.33 -3.87
C SER A 59 3.81 -0.14 -4.67
N GLY A 60 4.54 0.19 -5.73
CA GLY A 60 4.26 1.30 -6.61
C GLY A 60 4.68 0.94 -8.03
N GLY A 61 3.91 1.42 -9.00
CA GLY A 61 4.06 0.98 -10.38
C GLY A 61 3.94 2.10 -11.41
N ASN A 62 4.10 1.68 -12.66
CA ASN A 62 3.84 2.49 -13.85
C ASN A 62 2.35 2.79 -14.07
N ASP A 63 1.48 2.18 -13.27
CA ASP A 63 0.03 2.40 -13.27
C ASP A 63 -0.44 3.52 -12.35
N GLN A 64 0.51 4.26 -11.75
CA GLN A 64 0.25 5.43 -10.91
C GLN A 64 -0.50 5.11 -9.61
N ASN A 65 -0.56 3.83 -9.24
CA ASN A 65 -1.13 3.39 -7.99
C ASN A 65 -0.03 3.02 -7.00
N ILE A 66 -0.33 3.22 -5.73
CA ILE A 66 0.39 2.65 -4.61
C ILE A 66 -0.52 1.60 -3.98
N PHE A 67 0.01 0.42 -3.70
CA PHE A 67 -0.68 -0.58 -2.90
C PHE A 67 0.01 -0.72 -1.55
N VAL A 68 -0.80 -0.87 -0.50
CA VAL A 68 -0.34 -1.25 0.82
C VAL A 68 -0.87 -2.64 1.11
N TRP A 69 0.06 -3.57 1.31
CA TRP A 69 -0.18 -4.97 1.57
C TRP A 69 0.07 -5.26 3.05
N THR A 70 -0.91 -5.90 3.69
CA THR A 70 -0.77 -6.44 5.05
C THR A 70 -0.47 -7.93 4.93
N LEU A 71 0.66 -8.35 5.49
CA LEU A 71 1.15 -9.72 5.51
C LEU A 71 0.77 -10.36 6.85
N GLY A 72 0.06 -11.48 6.78
CA GLY A 72 -0.42 -12.20 7.95
C GLY A 72 -0.84 -13.61 7.57
N SER A 73 -1.81 -14.17 8.28
CA SER A 73 -2.42 -15.46 7.88
C SER A 73 -3.09 -15.40 6.50
N GLU A 74 -3.59 -14.21 6.15
CA GLU A 74 -4.11 -13.89 4.83
C GLU A 74 -3.43 -12.59 4.38
N VAL A 75 -2.97 -12.56 3.13
CA VAL A 75 -2.42 -11.33 2.55
C VAL A 75 -3.58 -10.50 2.02
N THR A 76 -3.70 -9.27 2.54
CA THR A 76 -4.71 -8.32 2.09
C THR A 76 -4.04 -7.07 1.54
N GLY A 77 -4.67 -6.44 0.55
CA GLY A 77 -4.14 -5.23 -0.07
C GLY A 77 -5.23 -4.22 -0.33
N TYR A 78 -4.88 -2.94 -0.22
CA TYR A 78 -5.70 -1.84 -0.72
C TYR A 78 -4.85 -0.88 -1.54
N ASN A 79 -5.47 -0.21 -2.51
CA ASN A 79 -4.80 0.73 -3.39
C ASN A 79 -5.11 2.19 -3.02
N VAL A 80 -4.15 3.05 -3.32
CA VAL A 80 -4.26 4.50 -3.26
C VAL A 80 -3.79 5.05 -4.59
N PHE A 81 -4.63 5.85 -5.25
CA PHE A 81 -4.25 6.51 -6.49
C PHE A 81 -3.24 7.64 -6.20
N HIS A 82 -2.04 7.54 -6.75
CA HIS A 82 -0.95 8.52 -6.58
C HIS A 82 -0.91 9.55 -7.71
N GLY A 83 -1.37 9.18 -8.91
CA GLY A 83 -1.50 10.07 -10.07
C GLY A 83 -0.25 10.21 -10.93
N GLU A 84 0.91 9.78 -10.43
CA GLU A 84 2.16 9.72 -11.19
C GLU A 84 2.84 8.37 -11.04
N LYS A 85 3.73 8.04 -11.99
CA LYS A 85 4.48 6.77 -11.92
C LYS A 85 5.39 6.80 -10.71
N VAL A 86 5.35 5.75 -9.92
CA VAL A 86 6.20 5.64 -8.72
C VAL A 86 7.53 4.99 -9.09
N SER A 87 8.63 5.56 -8.60
CA SER A 87 9.98 5.14 -8.92
C SER A 87 10.75 4.58 -7.72
N ALA A 88 10.46 5.06 -6.51
CA ALA A 88 11.06 4.55 -5.28
C ALA A 88 10.21 4.93 -4.06
N PHE A 89 10.43 4.21 -2.97
CA PHE A 89 9.93 4.51 -1.64
C PHE A 89 11.07 4.51 -0.64
N GLU A 90 10.92 5.24 0.46
CA GLU A 90 11.78 5.14 1.63
C GLU A 90 10.99 5.49 2.88
N GLY A 91 11.23 4.81 4.00
CA GLY A 91 10.57 5.12 5.26
C GLY A 91 10.51 3.94 6.21
N THR A 92 10.20 4.21 7.48
CA THR A 92 10.15 3.17 8.52
C THR A 92 8.79 3.09 9.21
N ARG A 93 7.82 3.89 8.76
CA ARG A 93 6.48 3.95 9.34
C ARG A 93 5.43 4.20 8.26
N LEU A 94 4.28 3.54 8.38
CA LEU A 94 3.13 3.73 7.47
C LEU A 94 2.63 5.17 7.40
N ASP A 95 2.79 5.93 8.49
CA ASP A 95 2.42 7.34 8.55
C ASP A 95 3.48 8.27 7.97
N ARG A 96 4.62 7.74 7.50
CA ARG A 96 5.73 8.57 7.05
C ARG A 96 6.62 7.86 6.05
N ILE A 97 6.06 7.60 4.86
CA ILE A 97 6.82 7.14 3.70
C ILE A 97 7.12 8.34 2.78
N ILE A 98 8.33 8.37 2.25
CA ILE A 98 8.75 9.28 1.19
C ILE A 98 8.56 8.53 -0.13
N VAL A 99 7.91 9.16 -1.10
CA VAL A 99 7.68 8.59 -2.44
C VAL A 99 8.45 9.42 -3.45
N ALA A 100 9.23 8.76 -4.29
CA ALA A 100 9.81 9.38 -5.47
C ALA A 100 8.95 9.00 -6.68
N ASP A 101 8.47 9.99 -7.43
CA ASP A 101 7.62 9.80 -8.60
C ASP A 101 8.17 10.54 -9.84
N PHE A 102 7.49 10.39 -10.97
CA PHE A 102 7.85 11.02 -12.24
C PHE A 102 7.41 12.50 -12.34
N SER A 103 7.10 13.16 -11.22
CA SER A 103 6.85 14.59 -11.20
C SER A 103 8.17 15.37 -10.99
N PRO A 104 8.24 16.66 -11.36
CA PRO A 104 9.44 17.48 -11.16
C PRO A 104 9.73 17.79 -9.68
N VAL A 105 8.95 17.27 -8.74
CA VAL A 105 9.03 17.53 -7.30
C VAL A 105 9.02 16.21 -6.54
N ILE A 106 9.98 15.98 -5.64
CA ILE A 106 9.90 14.85 -4.71
C ILE A 106 8.75 15.13 -3.73
N GLN A 107 7.69 14.34 -3.79
CA GLN A 107 6.52 14.52 -2.92
C GLN A 107 6.67 13.67 -1.65
N VAL A 108 6.74 14.33 -0.49
CA VAL A 108 6.56 13.66 0.81
C VAL A 108 5.06 13.52 1.05
N ARG A 109 4.50 12.34 0.85
CA ARG A 109 3.06 12.08 1.06
C ARG A 109 2.84 11.20 2.28
N LEU A 110 2.11 11.73 3.25
CA LEU A 110 1.57 10.96 4.37
C LEU A 110 0.50 10.00 3.81
N VAL A 111 0.78 8.70 3.71
CA VAL A 111 -0.20 7.69 3.23
C VAL A 111 -1.45 7.67 4.13
N LEU A 112 -1.33 8.09 5.39
CA LEU A 112 -2.40 8.04 6.40
C LEU A 112 -3.38 9.23 6.43
N LEU A 113 -3.06 10.38 5.84
CA LEU A 113 -3.96 11.56 5.94
C LEU A 113 -5.28 11.36 5.18
N PHE A 114 -5.27 10.58 4.10
CA PHE A 114 -6.47 10.25 3.35
C PHE A 114 -7.42 9.32 4.13
N PHE A 115 -6.88 8.38 4.91
CA PHE A 115 -7.71 7.43 5.68
C PHE A 115 -8.50 8.13 6.79
N ILE A 116 -7.85 9.07 7.50
CA ILE A 116 -8.51 9.84 8.56
C ILE A 116 -9.58 10.77 7.96
N LEU A 117 -9.28 11.49 6.87
CA LEU A 117 -10.27 12.35 6.23
C LEU A 117 -11.45 11.55 5.64
N PHE A 118 -11.17 10.38 5.07
CA PHE A 118 -12.20 9.51 4.49
C PHE A 118 -13.10 8.91 5.57
N ILE A 119 -12.53 8.44 6.69
CA ILE A 119 -13.33 7.99 7.86
C ILE A 119 -14.15 9.15 8.43
N ILE A 120 -13.57 10.36 8.57
CA ILE A 120 -14.30 11.55 9.02
C ILE A 120 -15.47 11.87 8.07
N LEU A 121 -15.26 11.77 6.76
CA LEU A 121 -16.30 12.03 5.75
C LEU A 121 -17.41 10.97 5.79
N ILE A 122 -17.06 9.70 5.96
CA ILE A 122 -18.04 8.61 6.15
C ILE A 122 -18.84 8.83 7.43
N LEU A 123 -18.18 9.13 8.54
CA LEU A 123 -18.84 9.41 9.82
C LEU A 123 -19.72 10.66 9.75
N TYR A 124 -19.31 11.70 9.03
CA TYR A 124 -20.11 12.89 8.78
C TYR A 124 -21.39 12.57 8.00
N HIS A 125 -21.28 11.79 6.91
CA HIS A 125 -22.44 11.36 6.13
C HIS A 125 -23.38 10.43 6.91
N LEU A 126 -22.84 9.53 7.72
CA LEU A 126 -23.64 8.66 8.60
C LEU A 126 -24.30 9.44 9.75
N GLY A 127 -23.64 10.48 10.27
CA GLY A 127 -24.19 11.35 11.32
C GLY A 127 -25.34 12.25 10.83
N CYS A 128 -25.28 12.74 9.59
CA CYS A 128 -26.35 13.55 9.01
C CYS A 128 -27.66 12.78 8.74
N ASN A 129 -27.62 11.44 8.67
CA ASN A 129 -28.79 10.61 8.39
C ASN A 129 -29.61 10.19 9.62
N ARG A 130 -29.20 10.57 10.85
CA ARG A 130 -30.04 10.43 12.05
C ARG A 130 -30.65 11.77 12.43
N LYS A 131 -31.68 12.20 11.69
CA LYS A 131 -32.69 13.09 12.26
C LYS A 131 -33.82 12.21 12.75
N GLU A 132 -33.80 11.87 14.04
CA GLU A 132 -34.98 11.30 14.69
C GLU A 132 -36.13 12.32 14.59
N PRO A 133 -37.34 11.90 14.18
CA PRO A 133 -38.49 12.79 14.19
C PRO A 133 -38.79 13.18 15.65
N ILE A 134 -38.78 14.48 15.92
CA ILE A 134 -39.20 15.03 17.20
C ILE A 134 -40.73 14.89 17.25
N ASP A 135 -41.23 13.91 17.98
CA ASP A 135 -42.65 13.83 18.33
C ASP A 135 -42.98 14.98 19.29
N VAL A 136 -43.84 15.89 18.85
CA VAL A 136 -44.36 16.99 19.67
C VAL A 136 -45.73 16.55 20.20
N PRO A 137 -45.91 16.37 21.52
CA PRO A 137 -47.21 15.97 22.05
C PRO A 137 -48.21 17.14 21.99
N HIS A 138 -49.44 16.82 21.57
CA HIS A 138 -50.61 17.71 21.59
C HIS A 138 -51.20 17.88 22.98
#